data_AF-A0A495E718-F1
#
_entry.id   AF-A0A495E718-F1
#
_cell.length_a   1.000
_cell.length_b   1.000
_cell.length_c   1.000
_cell.angle_alpha   90.00
_cell.angle_beta   90.00
_cell.angle_gamma   90.00
#
_symmetry.space_group_name_H-M   'P 1'
#
loop_
_entity.id
_entity.type
_entity.pdbx_description
1 polymer ?
#
loop_
_entity_poly.entity_id
_entity_poly.type
_entity_poly.pdbx_seq_one_letter_code
_entity_poly.pdbx_strand_id
1 'polypeptide(L)'
;MTFCFIHEWMNVGGMPLDALKTTVPCSTGRPVTNDPDAVAAMALRLFAERGYEQTSMEDIARAAGIGRKSLYRYFASKAELVWGGMEPVIEASGLVLDSARAAGGADGDVLAGLRDAAVAGVAVLPDLAVTRGRLRLIAEHPELASRSYESLAP
;
A
#
# COMPACT_ATOMS: atom_id res chain seq x y z
N MET A 1 11.86 -31.92 1.24
CA MET A 1 11.74 -31.12 0.00
C MET A 1 10.44 -30.34 0.13
N THR A 2 10.34 -29.02 0.26
CA THR A 2 11.30 -27.92 0.30
C THR A 2 10.48 -26.73 0.85
N PHE A 3 10.71 -26.32 2.08
CA PHE A 3 10.22 -25.04 2.61
C PHE A 3 11.28 -24.54 3.60
N CYS A 4 12.35 -23.98 3.05
CA CYS A 4 13.54 -23.54 3.75
C CYS A 4 14.01 -22.20 3.16
N PHE A 5 13.12 -21.19 3.09
CA PHE A 5 13.42 -19.94 2.38
C PHE A 5 12.95 -18.66 3.08
N ILE A 6 12.87 -18.65 4.42
CA ILE A 6 12.49 -17.43 5.17
C ILE A 6 13.51 -17.07 6.28
N HIS A 7 14.47 -17.94 6.61
CA HIS A 7 15.40 -17.69 7.72
C HIS A 7 16.79 -17.15 7.29
N GLU A 8 17.03 -16.94 6.00
CA GLU A 8 18.35 -16.65 5.40
C GLU A 8 18.48 -15.20 4.88
N TRP A 9 17.71 -14.26 5.43
CA TRP A 9 17.85 -12.82 5.12
C TRP A 9 18.56 -12.01 6.22
N MET A 10 19.20 -12.69 7.18
CA MET A 10 19.88 -12.06 8.33
C MET A 10 21.40 -11.91 8.20
N ASN A 11 22.03 -12.13 7.03
CA ASN A 11 23.50 -12.06 6.95
C ASN A 11 24.07 -11.50 5.63
N VAL A 12 23.70 -10.27 5.27
CA VAL A 12 24.54 -9.45 4.36
C VAL A 12 25.23 -8.38 5.20
N GLY A 13 26.54 -8.57 5.36
CA GLY A 13 27.40 -7.72 6.15
C GLY A 13 27.65 -6.34 5.53
N GLY A 14 27.83 -5.37 6.43
CA GLY A 14 28.83 -4.32 6.28
C GLY A 14 28.67 -3.34 5.11
N MET A 15 27.54 -2.65 5.01
CA MET A 15 27.47 -1.37 4.30
C MET A 15 27.35 -0.22 5.32
N PRO A 16 28.15 0.85 5.24
CA PRO A 16 28.06 1.95 6.20
C PRO A 16 26.71 2.65 6.02
N LEU A 17 25.86 2.58 7.03
CA LEU A 17 24.51 3.17 7.09
C LEU A 17 24.50 4.72 7.05
N ASP A 18 25.66 5.36 6.92
CA ASP A 18 25.77 6.82 6.87
C ASP A 18 25.46 7.43 5.50
N ALA A 19 25.34 6.62 4.44
CA ALA A 19 25.10 7.08 3.07
C ALA A 19 23.61 7.16 2.64
N LEU A 20 22.66 6.76 3.50
CA LEU A 20 21.21 6.79 3.20
C LEU A 20 20.46 7.92 3.95
N LYS A 21 21.16 8.95 4.42
CA LYS A 21 20.53 10.12 5.03
C LYS A 21 20.02 11.07 3.95
N THR A 22 18.98 10.67 3.23
CA THR A 22 18.12 11.64 2.54
C THR A 22 17.43 12.45 3.62
N THR A 23 17.94 13.66 3.85
CA THR A 23 17.36 14.60 4.80
C THR A 23 15.98 14.98 4.32
N VAL A 24 14.95 14.37 4.91
CA VAL A 24 13.58 14.90 4.88
C VAL A 24 13.65 16.30 5.48
N PRO A 25 13.28 17.37 4.76
CA PRO A 25 13.20 18.69 5.36
C PRO A 25 12.16 18.60 6.48
N CYS A 26 12.61 18.76 7.73
CA CYS A 26 11.70 18.99 8.85
C CYS A 26 10.99 20.32 8.60
N SER A 27 9.82 20.28 7.98
CA SER A 27 8.91 21.41 8.06
C SER A 27 8.38 21.46 9.50
N THR A 28 8.66 22.58 10.15
CA THR A 28 8.19 22.90 11.49
C THR A 28 6.68 23.13 11.43
N GLY A 29 5.92 22.06 11.64
CA GLY A 29 4.46 22.10 11.70
C GLY A 29 3.86 20.70 11.49
N ARG A 30 2.68 20.45 12.05
CA ARG A 30 1.90 19.28 11.67
C ARG A 30 1.61 19.39 10.16
N PRO A 31 1.99 18.41 9.32
CA PRO A 31 1.71 18.50 7.89
C PRO A 31 0.20 18.58 7.69
N VAL A 32 -0.25 19.67 7.06
CA VAL A 32 -1.60 19.78 6.52
C VAL A 32 -1.50 19.26 5.10
N THR A 33 -2.03 18.06 4.87
CA THR A 33 -2.08 17.47 3.52
C THR A 33 -3.49 17.04 3.19
N ASN A 34 -3.99 17.49 2.05
CA ASN A 34 -5.25 17.04 1.46
C ASN A 34 -5.04 16.00 0.35
N ASP A 35 -3.79 15.54 0.17
CA ASP A 35 -3.46 14.44 -0.72
C ASP A 35 -3.90 13.10 -0.10
N PRO A 36 -4.86 12.38 -0.70
CA PRO A 36 -5.36 11.12 -0.17
C PRO A 36 -4.25 10.09 0.08
N ASP A 37 -3.25 10.02 -0.79
CA ASP A 37 -2.19 9.01 -0.67
C ASP A 37 -1.26 9.32 0.49
N ALA A 38 -0.91 10.59 0.69
CA ALA A 38 -0.18 11.04 1.87
C ALA A 38 -0.97 10.77 3.17
N VAL A 39 -2.28 10.99 3.16
CA VAL A 39 -3.15 10.72 4.32
C VAL A 39 -3.19 9.21 4.63
N ALA A 40 -3.31 8.35 3.62
CA ALA A 40 -3.28 6.90 3.77
C ALA A 40 -1.94 6.40 4.31
N ALA A 41 -0.81 6.93 3.81
CA ALA A 41 0.51 6.62 4.33
C ALA A 41 0.67 7.01 5.81
N MET A 42 0.13 8.17 6.21
CA MET A 42 0.10 8.59 7.61
C MET A 42 -0.78 7.67 8.47
N ALA A 43 -1.93 7.24 7.97
CA ALA A 43 -2.79 6.28 8.65
C ALA A 43 -2.10 4.94 8.86
N LEU A 44 -1.45 4.39 7.84
CA LEU A 44 -0.68 3.14 7.92
C LEU A 44 0.44 3.22 8.97
N ARG A 45 1.11 4.37 9.08
CA ARG A 45 2.08 4.61 10.15
C ARG A 45 1.44 4.61 11.53
N LEU A 46 0.31 5.29 11.71
CA LEU A 46 -0.41 5.30 12.99
C LEU A 46 -0.89 3.90 13.38
N PHE A 47 -1.38 3.11 12.41
CA PHE A 47 -1.76 1.72 12.64
C PHE A 47 -0.57 0.86 13.07
N ALA A 48 0.61 1.08 12.48
CA ALA A 48 1.82 0.36 12.89
C ALA A 48 2.32 0.79 14.28
N GLU A 49 2.18 2.06 14.65
CA GLU A 49 2.68 2.60 15.93
C GLU A 49 1.74 2.29 17.12
N ARG A 50 0.42 2.33 16.89
CA ARG A 50 -0.59 2.26 17.97
C ARG A 50 -1.54 1.07 17.85
N GLY A 51 -1.51 0.36 16.73
CA GLY A 51 -2.47 -0.67 16.40
C GLY A 51 -3.69 -0.11 15.62
N TYR A 52 -4.26 -0.97 14.78
CA TYR A 52 -5.40 -0.66 13.94
C TYR A 52 -6.66 -0.33 14.77
N GLU A 53 -6.95 -1.11 15.82
CA GLU A 53 -8.16 -0.91 16.63
C GLU A 53 -8.13 0.34 17.50
N GLN A 54 -6.94 0.72 17.97
CA GLN A 54 -6.77 1.87 18.87
C GLN A 54 -6.71 3.21 18.12
N THR A 55 -6.62 3.17 16.78
CA THR A 55 -6.53 4.37 15.94
C THR A 55 -7.89 4.70 15.36
N SER A 56 -8.42 5.89 15.68
CA SER A 56 -9.70 6.36 15.14
C SER A 56 -9.52 7.20 13.85
N MET A 57 -10.59 7.34 13.06
CA MET A 57 -10.63 8.28 11.92
C MET A 57 -10.35 9.73 12.36
N GLU A 58 -10.72 10.08 13.60
CA GLU A 58 -10.45 11.40 14.17
C GLU A 58 -8.96 11.61 14.48
N ASP A 59 -8.26 10.59 14.97
CA ASP A 59 -6.81 10.65 15.18
C ASP A 59 -6.06 10.86 13.88
N ILE A 60 -6.51 10.21 12.81
CA ILE A 60 -5.93 10.30 11.47
C ILE A 60 -6.18 11.70 10.89
N ALA A 61 -7.41 12.20 10.93
CA ALA A 61 -7.74 13.55 10.49
C ALA A 61 -6.91 14.60 11.25
N ARG A 62 -6.82 14.44 12.58
CA ARG A 62 -6.02 15.29 13.45
C ARG A 62 -4.55 15.22 13.13
N ALA A 63 -4.01 14.06 12.77
CA ALA A 63 -2.62 13.89 12.39
C ALA A 63 -2.31 14.53 11.03
N ALA A 64 -3.19 14.34 10.04
CA ALA A 64 -3.11 14.90 8.69
C ALA A 64 -3.44 16.39 8.59
N GLY A 65 -3.91 17.00 9.70
CA GLY A 65 -4.26 18.42 9.74
C GLY A 65 -5.50 18.78 8.91
N ILE A 66 -6.37 17.80 8.61
CA ILE A 66 -7.61 18.01 7.85
C ILE A 66 -8.85 17.83 8.71
N GLY A 67 -9.96 18.43 8.28
CA GLY A 67 -11.24 18.24 8.94
C GLY A 67 -11.77 16.81 8.76
N ARG A 68 -12.47 16.29 9.78
CA ARG A 68 -13.10 14.95 9.75
C ARG A 68 -14.00 14.74 8.52
N LYS A 69 -14.82 15.75 8.18
CA LYS A 69 -15.68 15.72 6.99
C LYS A 69 -14.88 15.62 5.68
N SER A 70 -13.71 16.25 5.61
CA SER A 70 -12.82 16.16 4.45
C SER A 70 -12.21 14.76 4.34
N LEU A 71 -11.78 14.17 5.46
CA LEU A 71 -11.28 12.79 5.48
C LEU A 71 -12.34 11.80 4.98
N TYR A 72 -13.56 11.88 5.50
CA TYR A 72 -14.67 11.00 5.09
C TYR A 72 -15.11 11.17 3.63
N ARG A 73 -14.75 12.28 2.98
CA ARG A 73 -15.00 12.46 1.54
C ARG A 73 -14.06 11.60 0.69
N TYR A 74 -12.84 11.37 1.17
CA TYR A 74 -11.84 10.56 0.46
C TYR A 74 -11.90 9.10 0.88
N PHE A 75 -12.21 8.82 2.14
CA PHE A 75 -12.25 7.47 2.70
C PHE A 75 -13.53 7.28 3.51
N ALA A 76 -14.46 6.47 3.01
CA ALA A 76 -15.71 6.17 3.68
C ALA A 76 -15.48 5.33 4.95
N SER A 77 -14.37 4.59 5.03
CA SER A 77 -14.05 3.74 6.19
C SER A 77 -12.58 3.70 6.57
N LYS A 78 -12.31 3.26 7.82
CA LYS A 78 -10.95 3.00 8.33
C LYS A 78 -10.20 1.95 7.50
N ALA A 79 -10.93 0.99 6.92
CA ALA A 79 -10.38 -0.07 6.09
C ALA A 79 -9.89 0.44 4.72
N GLU A 80 -10.55 1.44 4.13
CA GLU A 80 -10.12 2.01 2.84
C GLU A 80 -8.77 2.71 2.92
N LEU A 81 -8.45 3.30 4.07
CA LEU A 81 -7.14 3.91 4.29
C LEU A 81 -5.98 2.92 4.17
N VAL A 82 -6.25 1.63 4.41
CA VAL A 82 -5.25 0.59 4.22
C VAL A 82 -4.89 0.48 2.74
N TRP A 83 -5.81 0.75 1.82
CA TRP A 83 -5.65 0.58 0.38
C TRP A 83 -5.21 1.85 -0.36
N GLY A 84 -5.14 3.01 0.30
CA GLY A 84 -4.71 4.25 -0.35
C GLY A 84 -3.30 4.16 -0.98
N GLY A 85 -3.09 4.83 -2.11
CA GLY A 85 -1.88 4.71 -2.92
C GLY A 85 -1.74 3.40 -3.69
N MET A 86 -2.72 2.50 -3.68
CA MET A 86 -2.71 1.30 -4.54
C MET A 86 -3.26 1.53 -5.94
N GLU A 87 -3.87 2.70 -6.21
CA GLU A 87 -4.44 3.01 -7.52
C GLU A 87 -3.43 2.82 -8.67
N PRO A 88 -2.18 3.32 -8.59
CA PRO A 88 -1.21 3.11 -9.66
C PRO A 88 -0.88 1.63 -9.89
N VAL A 89 -0.86 0.83 -8.82
CA VAL A 89 -0.60 -0.62 -8.87
C VAL A 89 -1.71 -1.34 -9.61
N ILE A 90 -2.95 -0.95 -9.34
CA ILE A 90 -4.15 -1.54 -9.95
C ILE A 90 -4.22 -1.14 -11.42
N GLU A 91 -4.00 0.14 -11.72
CA GLU A 91 -3.99 0.66 -13.09
C GLU A 91 -2.91 -0.02 -13.94
N ALA A 92 -1.68 -0.09 -13.46
CA ALA A 92 -0.57 -0.74 -14.18
C ALA A 92 -0.83 -2.22 -14.42
N SER A 93 -1.38 -2.92 -13.43
CA SER A 93 -1.76 -4.34 -13.56
C SER A 93 -2.89 -4.51 -14.59
N GLY A 94 -3.90 -3.64 -14.54
CA GLY A 94 -5.05 -3.66 -15.44
C GLY A 94 -4.65 -3.46 -16.90
N LEU A 95 -3.81 -2.47 -17.19
CA LEU A 95 -3.34 -2.17 -18.54
C LEU A 95 -2.63 -3.37 -19.20
N VAL A 96 -1.77 -4.06 -18.46
CA VAL A 96 -1.07 -5.25 -18.97
C VAL A 96 -2.03 -6.42 -19.14
N LEU A 97 -2.95 -6.61 -18.19
CA LEU A 97 -3.94 -7.68 -18.28
C LEU A 97 -4.89 -7.49 -19.46
N ASP A 98 -5.34 -6.27 -19.72
CA ASP A 98 -6.20 -5.94 -20.87
C ASP A 98 -5.45 -6.10 -22.20
N SER A 99 -4.17 -5.73 -22.22
CA SER A 99 -3.30 -5.99 -23.38
C SER A 99 -3.13 -7.49 -23.64
N ALA A 100 -2.92 -8.29 -22.59
CA ALA A 100 -2.81 -9.74 -22.70
C ALA A 100 -4.13 -10.38 -23.20
N ARG A 101 -5.28 -9.90 -22.72
CA ARG A 101 -6.61 -10.33 -23.20
C ARG A 101 -6.85 -9.97 -24.67
N ALA A 102 -6.41 -8.80 -25.10
CA ALA A 102 -6.55 -8.37 -26.49
C ALA A 102 -5.63 -9.17 -27.44
N ALA A 103 -4.44 -9.56 -26.97
CA ALA A 103 -3.47 -10.35 -27.73
C ALA A 103 -3.80 -11.86 -27.74
N GLY A 104 -4.39 -12.37 -26.66
CA GLY A 104 -4.78 -13.77 -26.51
C GLY A 104 -6.16 -14.05 -27.07
N GLY A 105 -6.23 -14.66 -28.26
CA GLY A 105 -7.39 -15.51 -28.62
C GLY A 105 -7.52 -16.70 -27.64
N ALA A 106 -8.47 -17.61 -27.89
CA ALA A 106 -8.86 -18.70 -26.97
C ALA A 106 -7.72 -19.59 -26.38
N ASP A 107 -6.50 -19.52 -26.92
CA ASP A 107 -5.32 -20.32 -26.53
C ASP A 107 -4.20 -19.52 -25.83
N GLY A 108 -4.42 -18.25 -25.45
CA GLY A 108 -3.40 -17.44 -24.78
C GLY A 108 -2.96 -18.02 -23.42
N ASP A 109 -1.66 -17.91 -23.10
CA ASP A 109 -1.13 -18.29 -21.78
C ASP A 109 -1.60 -17.29 -20.71
N VAL A 110 -2.70 -17.64 -20.05
CA VAL A 110 -3.32 -16.86 -18.97
C VAL A 110 -2.34 -16.66 -17.80
N LEU A 111 -1.49 -17.65 -17.51
CA LEU A 111 -0.54 -17.54 -16.40
C LEU A 111 0.59 -16.57 -16.72
N ALA A 112 1.06 -16.54 -17.97
CA ALA A 112 2.00 -15.51 -18.43
C ALA A 112 1.39 -14.11 -18.31
N GLY A 113 0.17 -13.91 -18.80
CA GLY A 113 -0.51 -12.61 -18.69
C GLY A 113 -0.72 -12.15 -17.25
N LEU A 114 -1.11 -13.08 -16.36
CA LEU A 114 -1.26 -12.79 -14.93
C LEU A 114 0.09 -12.45 -14.27
N ARG A 115 1.16 -13.18 -14.62
CA ARG A 115 2.51 -12.91 -14.13
C ARG A 115 2.99 -11.52 -14.56
N ASP A 116 2.80 -11.17 -15.82
CA ASP A 116 3.23 -9.88 -16.37
C ASP A 116 2.45 -8.72 -15.74
N ALA A 117 1.14 -8.89 -15.56
CA ALA A 117 0.31 -7.92 -14.85
C ALA A 117 0.77 -7.73 -13.39
N ALA A 118 1.06 -8.83 -12.68
CA ALA A 118 1.58 -8.75 -11.32
C ALA A 118 2.93 -8.03 -11.24
N VAL A 119 3.84 -8.31 -12.19
CA VAL A 119 5.15 -7.63 -12.28
C VAL A 119 4.97 -6.13 -12.53
N ALA A 120 4.06 -5.74 -13.42
CA ALA A 120 3.77 -4.34 -13.72
C ALA A 120 3.24 -3.59 -12.50
N GLY A 121 2.31 -4.20 -11.75
CA GLY A 121 1.81 -3.63 -10.49
C GLY A 121 2.92 -3.48 -9.44
N VAL A 122 3.75 -4.51 -9.27
CA VAL A 122 4.88 -4.48 -8.32
C VAL A 122 5.88 -3.36 -8.65
N ALA A 123 6.11 -3.09 -9.94
CA ALA A 123 7.05 -2.07 -10.39
C ALA A 123 6.66 -0.64 -9.99
N VAL A 124 5.37 -0.41 -9.68
CA VAL A 124 4.84 0.90 -9.28
C VAL A 124 4.34 0.91 -7.82
N LEU A 125 4.75 -0.07 -7.02
CA LEU A 125 4.37 -0.12 -5.62
C LEU A 125 4.80 1.16 -4.88
N PRO A 126 3.95 1.66 -3.96
CA PRO A 126 4.37 2.64 -2.97
C PRO A 126 5.59 2.17 -2.19
N ASP A 127 6.27 3.11 -1.53
CA ASP A 127 7.43 2.86 -0.67
C ASP A 127 7.33 1.52 0.10
N LEU A 128 8.41 0.74 0.07
CA LEU A 128 8.41 -0.62 0.60
C LEU A 128 8.04 -0.70 2.09
N ALA A 129 8.28 0.35 2.88
CA ALA A 129 7.86 0.38 4.28
C ALA A 129 6.34 0.49 4.40
N VAL A 130 5.71 1.34 3.57
CA VAL A 130 4.25 1.47 3.49
C VAL A 130 3.61 0.16 3.04
N THR A 131 4.15 -0.43 1.97
CA THR A 131 3.68 -1.72 1.43
C THR A 131 3.82 -2.84 2.46
N ARG A 132 4.96 -2.94 3.16
CA ARG A 132 5.16 -3.95 4.23
C ARG A 132 4.18 -3.74 5.39
N GLY A 133 3.97 -2.49 5.82
CA GLY A 133 3.01 -2.17 6.88
C GLY A 133 1.60 -2.62 6.53
N ARG A 134 1.15 -2.35 5.30
CA ARG A 134 -0.12 -2.83 4.76
C ARG A 134 -0.23 -4.36 4.79
N LEU A 135 0.75 -5.06 4.23
CA LEU A 135 0.72 -6.53 4.18
C LEU A 135 0.66 -7.15 5.58
N ARG A 136 1.37 -6.57 6.54
CA ARG A 136 1.29 -6.99 7.94
C ARG A 136 -0.11 -6.78 8.52
N LEU A 137 -0.69 -5.60 8.31
CA LEU A 137 -2.05 -5.31 8.80
C LEU A 137 -3.08 -6.28 8.21
N ILE A 138 -3.00 -6.56 6.91
CA ILE A 138 -3.92 -7.51 6.24
C ILE A 138 -3.73 -8.93 6.79
N ALA A 139 -2.50 -9.34 7.08
CA ALA A 139 -2.23 -10.66 7.67
C ALA A 139 -2.76 -10.77 9.10
N GLU A 140 -2.69 -9.71 9.89
CA GLU A 140 -3.23 -9.64 11.26
C GLU A 140 -4.77 -9.51 11.26
N HIS A 141 -5.33 -8.89 10.21
CA HIS A 141 -6.75 -8.57 10.06
C HIS A 141 -7.28 -9.00 8.68
N PRO A 142 -7.56 -10.31 8.48
CA PRO A 142 -7.96 -10.85 7.17
C PRO A 142 -9.23 -10.21 6.59
N GLU A 143 -10.11 -9.65 7.42
CA GLU A 143 -11.30 -8.91 6.99
C GLU A 143 -10.96 -7.68 6.12
N LEU A 144 -9.74 -7.15 6.25
CA LEU A 144 -9.26 -6.04 5.42
C LEU A 144 -9.01 -6.48 3.98
N ALA A 145 -8.68 -7.76 3.75
CA ALA A 145 -8.47 -8.34 2.42
C ALA A 145 -9.79 -8.51 1.63
N SER A 146 -10.92 -8.69 2.30
CA SER A 146 -12.22 -8.82 1.62
C SER A 146 -12.78 -7.46 1.21
N ARG A 147 -12.52 -6.41 1.99
CA ARG A 147 -12.95 -5.03 1.67
C ARG A 147 -12.19 -4.40 0.51
N SER A 148 -11.09 -5.00 0.08
CA SER A 148 -10.35 -4.63 -1.14
C SER A 148 -11.24 -4.58 -2.38
N TYR A 149 -12.27 -5.41 -2.45
CA TYR A 149 -13.06 -5.56 -3.68
C TYR A 149 -14.19 -4.53 -3.83
N GLU A 150 -14.79 -4.05 -2.75
CA GLU A 150 -15.89 -3.05 -2.84
C GLU A 150 -15.39 -1.65 -3.19
N SER A 151 -14.17 -1.29 -2.76
CA SER A 151 -13.57 0.02 -3.05
C SER A 151 -12.89 0.10 -4.42
N LEU A 152 -12.58 -1.04 -5.03
CA LEU A 152 -11.88 -1.15 -6.32
C LEU A 152 -12.79 -1.64 -7.46
N ALA A 153 -14.06 -1.94 -7.15
CA ALA A 153 -15.06 -2.21 -8.16
C ALA A 153 -15.49 -0.89 -8.81
N PRO A 154 -15.47 -0.78 -10.16
CA PRO A 154 -15.89 0.41 -10.89
C PRO A 154 -17.39 0.72 -10.75
#